data_AF-A0AB34JAW9-F1
#
_entry.id   AF-A0AB34JAW9-F1
#
_cell.length_a   1.000
_cell.length_b   1.000
_cell.length_c   1.000
_cell.angle_alpha   90.00
_cell.angle_beta   90.00
_cell.angle_gamma   90.00
#
_symmetry.space_group_name_H-M   'P 1'
#
loop_
_entity.id
_entity.type
_entity.pdbx_description
1 polymer ?
#
loop_
_entity_poly.entity_id
_entity_poly.type
_entity_poly.pdbx_seq_one_letter_code
_entity_poly.pdbx_strand_id
1 'polypeptide(L)'
;MADTSLAGVSGNAASRFFAEAVRTEPLPPMTAALREGRVHFPPNTWAEDCLFYLRNKHVLLSVFLAHPHHPFPRHRRALVLANSLAFAFFVTCVMRELLGKQGAAQGLALFVSAVLQIAWDVPGVMFGACACATATALPVWLRQCCGCASLLCLSCHLLMGAVYALVGLILLAVLPGDELKLYDDFAAAKLLSFALAVPVDVAVFAMLHYFESRSGLAEKPESVGQHIVLAGRTGMV
;
A
#
# COMPACT_ATOMS: atom_id res chain seq x y z
N MET A 1 13.49 47.14 12.93
CA MET A 1 13.07 46.04 12.02
C MET A 1 13.53 44.76 12.69
N ALA A 2 12.59 43.95 13.17
CA ALA A 2 12.86 42.81 14.02
C ALA A 2 13.16 41.57 13.17
N ASP A 3 14.38 41.07 13.28
CA ASP A 3 14.78 39.75 12.79
C ASP A 3 14.16 38.66 13.68
N THR A 4 13.06 38.08 13.21
CA THR A 4 12.52 36.83 13.76
C THR A 4 13.34 35.65 13.26
N SER A 5 14.48 35.43 13.92
CA SER A 5 15.24 34.19 13.87
C SER A 5 14.40 33.01 14.38
N LEU A 6 13.84 32.23 13.46
CA LEU A 6 13.22 30.92 13.72
C LEU A 6 14.25 29.78 13.71
N ALA A 7 15.43 30.01 14.31
CA ALA A 7 16.47 28.99 14.44
C ALA A 7 16.44 28.40 15.85
N GLY A 8 15.62 27.37 16.07
CA GLY A 8 15.60 26.71 17.38
C GLY A 8 14.49 25.71 17.67
N VAL A 9 13.69 25.29 16.69
CA VAL A 9 12.75 24.18 16.92
C VAL A 9 13.54 22.88 16.91
N SER A 10 13.90 22.41 18.10
CA SER A 10 14.25 21.02 18.41
C SER A 10 13.41 20.10 17.52
N GLY A 11 14.05 19.48 16.52
CA GLY A 11 13.38 18.66 15.52
C GLY A 11 12.68 17.48 16.18
N ASN A 12 11.39 17.64 16.47
CA ASN A 12 10.51 16.58 16.96
C ASN A 12 10.67 15.34 16.08
N ALA A 13 10.56 14.14 16.64
CA ALA A 13 10.66 12.88 15.89
C ALA A 13 9.79 12.87 14.61
N ALA A 14 8.65 13.56 14.64
CA ALA A 14 7.81 13.83 13.48
C ALA A 14 8.56 14.54 12.34
N SER A 15 9.32 15.60 12.63
CA SER A 15 10.12 16.34 11.65
C SER A 15 11.23 15.49 11.02
N ARG A 16 11.83 14.57 11.77
CA ARG A 16 12.81 13.59 11.23
C ARG A 16 12.14 12.57 10.33
N PHE A 17 10.94 12.09 10.67
CA PHE A 17 10.12 11.25 9.80
C PHE A 17 9.75 11.95 8.49
N PHE A 18 9.48 13.26 8.52
CA PHE A 18 9.24 14.05 7.32
C PHE A 18 10.51 14.38 6.55
N ALA A 19 11.64 14.61 7.21
CA ALA A 19 12.93 14.89 6.57
C ALA A 19 13.50 13.64 5.86
N GLU A 20 13.31 12.45 6.42
CA GLU A 20 13.64 11.17 5.76
C GLU A 20 12.80 10.94 4.49
N ALA A 21 11.59 11.52 4.41
CA ALA A 21 10.76 11.48 3.21
C ALA A 21 11.26 12.42 2.10
N VAL A 22 12.20 13.33 2.41
CA VAL A 22 12.88 14.23 1.47
C VAL A 22 14.33 13.78 1.27
N ARG A 23 14.54 12.50 0.91
CA ARG A 23 15.84 12.11 0.35
C ARG A 23 16.03 12.84 -0.99
N THR A 24 17.11 13.58 -1.10
CA THR A 24 17.51 14.35 -2.30
C THR A 24 18.20 13.49 -3.36
N GLU A 25 18.45 12.20 -3.08
CA GLU A 25 18.98 11.31 -4.10
C GLU A 25 17.94 11.10 -5.21
N PRO A 26 18.34 11.20 -6.50
CA PRO A 26 17.43 10.95 -7.60
C PRO A 26 16.91 9.51 -7.49
N LEU A 27 15.59 9.39 -7.36
CA LEU A 27 14.95 8.07 -7.33
C LEU A 27 15.21 7.35 -8.65
N PRO A 28 15.36 6.02 -8.63
CA PRO A 28 15.37 5.24 -9.86
C PRO A 28 14.13 5.60 -10.70
N PRO A 29 14.27 5.75 -12.03
CA PRO A 29 13.21 6.29 -12.89
C PRO A 29 11.87 5.54 -12.73
N MET A 30 11.92 4.22 -12.57
CA MET A 30 10.75 3.36 -12.34
C MET A 30 10.02 3.68 -11.03
N THR A 31 10.78 4.03 -9.98
CA THR A 31 10.19 4.40 -8.69
C THR A 31 9.52 5.78 -8.75
N ALA A 32 10.14 6.73 -9.42
CA ALA A 32 9.55 8.07 -9.61
C ALA A 32 8.24 7.95 -10.39
N ALA A 33 8.24 7.20 -11.50
CA ALA A 33 7.06 6.94 -12.31
C ALA A 33 5.94 6.23 -11.51
N LEU A 34 6.27 5.25 -10.66
CA LEU A 34 5.26 4.59 -9.82
C LEU A 34 4.61 5.56 -8.81
N ARG A 35 5.38 6.51 -8.26
CA ARG A 35 4.84 7.56 -7.37
C ARG A 35 3.90 8.51 -8.09
N GLU A 36 4.11 8.70 -9.40
CA GLU A 36 3.22 9.47 -10.27
C GLU A 36 1.96 8.67 -10.69
N GLY A 37 1.84 7.42 -10.24
CA GLY A 37 0.72 6.55 -10.59
C GLY A 37 0.88 5.86 -11.95
N ARG A 38 2.05 5.97 -12.59
CA ARG A 38 2.36 5.21 -13.81
C ARG A 38 2.55 3.74 -13.49
N VAL A 39 2.06 2.89 -14.39
CA VAL A 39 2.17 1.44 -14.30
C VAL A 39 2.92 0.84 -15.49
N HIS A 40 3.18 1.63 -16.54
CA HIS A 40 3.99 1.21 -17.68
C HIS A 40 5.40 1.79 -17.64
N PHE A 41 6.43 0.96 -17.83
CA PHE A 41 7.83 1.37 -17.73
C PHE A 41 8.68 0.85 -18.92
N PRO A 42 8.73 1.55 -20.06
CA PRO A 42 9.60 1.17 -21.17
C PRO A 42 11.08 1.05 -20.74
N PRO A 43 11.82 0.01 -21.18
CA PRO A 43 11.49 -0.96 -22.23
C PRO A 43 10.81 -2.25 -21.73
N ASN A 44 10.29 -2.29 -20.50
CA ASN A 44 9.70 -3.50 -19.93
C ASN A 44 8.49 -4.01 -20.74
N THR A 45 8.28 -5.31 -20.67
CA THR A 45 7.07 -5.98 -21.15
C THR A 45 5.90 -5.80 -20.18
N TRP A 46 4.67 -5.97 -20.67
CA TRP A 46 3.45 -5.94 -19.84
C TRP A 46 3.53 -6.88 -18.64
N ALA A 47 4.12 -8.07 -18.82
CA ALA A 47 4.23 -9.07 -17.76
C ALA A 47 5.21 -8.65 -16.65
N GLU A 48 6.33 -8.02 -17.02
CA GLU A 48 7.30 -7.47 -16.07
C GLU A 48 6.71 -6.33 -15.25
N ASP A 49 5.99 -5.42 -15.90
CA ASP A 49 5.29 -4.31 -15.26
C ASP A 49 4.18 -4.83 -14.32
N CYS A 50 3.41 -5.84 -14.76
CA CYS A 50 2.37 -6.49 -13.96
C CYS A 50 2.96 -7.18 -12.72
N LEU A 51 4.03 -7.95 -12.89
CA LEU A 51 4.72 -8.62 -11.78
C LEU A 51 5.32 -7.60 -10.81
N PHE A 52 5.89 -6.50 -11.32
CA PHE A 52 6.35 -5.41 -10.48
C PHE A 52 5.20 -4.76 -9.71
N TYR A 53 4.05 -4.51 -10.36
CA TYR A 53 2.86 -3.98 -9.70
C TYR A 53 2.38 -4.90 -8.57
N LEU A 54 2.23 -6.20 -8.83
CA LEU A 54 1.82 -7.21 -7.86
C LEU A 54 2.76 -7.27 -6.65
N ARG A 55 4.08 -7.27 -6.88
CA ARG A 55 5.08 -7.29 -5.80
C ARG A 55 4.99 -6.09 -4.87
N ASN A 56 4.41 -4.97 -5.30
CA ASN A 56 4.31 -3.75 -4.50
C ASN A 56 2.92 -3.50 -3.91
N LYS A 57 1.86 -3.96 -4.58
CA LYS A 57 0.48 -3.72 -4.15
C LYS A 57 -0.14 -4.86 -3.37
N HIS A 58 0.21 -6.11 -3.67
CA HIS A 58 -0.36 -7.26 -2.98
C HIS A 58 0.15 -7.30 -1.53
N VAL A 59 -0.77 -7.36 -0.55
CA VAL A 59 -0.45 -7.25 0.89
C VAL A 59 0.65 -8.22 1.31
N LEU A 60 0.53 -9.51 0.97
CA LEU A 60 1.55 -10.52 1.29
C LEU A 60 2.88 -10.29 0.55
N LEU A 61 2.85 -10.20 -0.78
CA LEU A 61 4.07 -10.08 -1.60
C LEU A 61 4.84 -8.79 -1.28
N SER A 62 4.15 -7.70 -0.97
CA SER A 62 4.76 -6.40 -0.68
C SER A 62 5.67 -6.43 0.55
N VAL A 63 5.39 -7.28 1.53
CA VAL A 63 6.26 -7.40 2.72
C VAL A 63 7.64 -7.92 2.32
N PHE A 64 7.70 -8.93 1.46
CA PHE A 64 8.92 -9.66 1.12
C PHE A 64 9.61 -9.15 -0.15
N LEU A 65 8.84 -8.82 -1.18
CA LEU A 65 9.31 -8.62 -2.55
C LEU A 65 9.18 -7.17 -3.04
N ALA A 66 8.60 -6.25 -2.25
CA ALA A 66 8.51 -4.86 -2.68
C ALA A 66 9.90 -4.22 -2.80
N HIS A 67 10.03 -3.30 -3.76
CA HIS A 67 11.29 -2.64 -4.04
C HIS A 67 11.78 -1.80 -2.82
N PRO A 68 13.09 -1.54 -2.70
CA PRO A 68 13.66 -0.82 -1.55
C PRO A 68 13.09 0.58 -1.32
N HIS A 69 12.68 1.25 -2.41
CA HIS A 69 12.14 2.61 -2.38
C HIS A 69 10.60 2.69 -2.28
N HIS A 70 9.94 1.59 -1.88
CA HIS A 70 8.49 1.58 -1.70
C HIS A 70 8.06 2.74 -0.79
N PRO A 71 6.91 3.41 -1.03
CA PRO A 71 6.43 4.51 -0.17
C PRO A 71 6.27 4.11 1.30
N PHE A 72 6.19 2.81 1.57
CA PHE A 72 6.21 2.24 2.91
C PHE A 72 7.54 1.60 3.23
N PRO A 73 8.11 1.82 4.43
CA PRO A 73 9.15 0.96 4.93
C PRO A 73 8.60 -0.45 5.25
N ARG A 74 9.48 -1.46 5.23
CA ARG A 74 9.14 -2.87 5.48
C ARG A 74 8.32 -3.09 6.77
N HIS A 75 8.67 -2.41 7.85
CA HIS A 75 7.96 -2.55 9.13
C HIS A 75 6.49 -2.10 9.06
N ARG A 76 6.17 -1.02 8.31
CA ARG A 76 4.77 -0.58 8.13
C ARG A 76 3.99 -1.59 7.31
N ARG A 77 4.60 -2.17 6.28
CA ARG A 77 3.97 -3.24 5.49
C ARG A 77 3.71 -4.48 6.34
N ALA A 78 4.65 -4.84 7.22
CA ALA A 78 4.46 -5.92 8.19
C ALA A 78 3.31 -5.62 9.18
N LEU A 79 3.15 -4.38 9.63
CA LEU A 79 2.01 -3.97 10.46
C LEU A 79 0.68 -4.09 9.72
N VAL A 80 0.62 -3.69 8.44
CA VAL A 80 -0.59 -3.86 7.60
C VAL A 80 -0.90 -5.35 7.41
N LEU A 81 0.10 -6.20 7.19
CA LEU A 81 -0.09 -7.65 7.12
C LEU A 81 -0.58 -8.23 8.46
N ALA A 82 -0.01 -7.81 9.59
CA ALA A 82 -0.47 -8.23 10.92
C ALA A 82 -1.92 -7.81 11.18
N ASN A 83 -2.29 -6.59 10.77
CA ASN A 83 -3.66 -6.09 10.85
C ASN A 83 -4.64 -6.89 9.99
N SER A 84 -4.21 -7.28 8.79
CA SER A 84 -4.96 -8.15 7.90
C SER A 84 -5.18 -9.55 8.51
N LEU A 85 -4.15 -10.13 9.14
CA LEU A 85 -4.26 -11.41 9.85
C LEU A 85 -5.18 -11.32 11.07
N ALA A 86 -5.09 -10.23 11.84
CA ALA A 86 -5.95 -9.96 12.98
C ALA A 86 -7.43 -9.89 12.59
N PHE A 87 -7.75 -9.16 11.52
CA PHE A 87 -9.10 -9.09 10.99
C PHE A 87 -9.56 -10.43 10.40
N ALA A 88 -8.70 -11.14 9.68
CA ALA A 88 -9.01 -12.47 9.14
C ALA A 88 -9.37 -13.46 10.26
N PHE A 89 -8.62 -13.46 11.37
CA PHE A 89 -8.91 -14.32 12.52
C PHE A 89 -10.29 -14.02 13.12
N PHE A 90 -10.58 -12.74 13.35
CA PHE A 90 -11.89 -12.29 13.82
C PHE A 90 -13.03 -12.75 12.92
N VAL A 91 -12.93 -12.49 11.61
CA VAL A 91 -13.99 -12.84 10.66
C VAL A 91 -14.17 -14.36 10.57
N THR A 92 -13.09 -15.15 10.60
CA THR A 92 -13.20 -16.61 10.65
C THR A 92 -13.96 -17.08 11.90
N CYS A 93 -13.66 -16.55 13.09
CA CYS A 93 -14.40 -16.88 14.31
C CYS A 93 -15.89 -16.57 14.17
N VAL A 94 -16.22 -15.37 13.67
CA VAL A 94 -17.63 -14.95 13.52
C VAL A 94 -18.35 -15.77 12.46
N MET A 95 -17.79 -15.92 11.26
CA MET A 95 -18.45 -16.58 10.14
C MET A 95 -18.65 -18.07 10.38
N ARG A 96 -17.70 -18.73 11.08
CA ARG A 96 -17.85 -20.14 11.47
C ARG A 96 -19.06 -20.37 12.36
N GLU A 97 -19.37 -19.43 13.26
CA GLU A 97 -20.51 -19.52 14.16
C GLU A 97 -21.82 -19.08 13.50
N LEU A 98 -21.78 -18.09 12.60
CA LEU A 98 -22.98 -17.60 11.91
C LEU A 98 -23.46 -18.53 10.79
N LEU A 99 -22.55 -19.10 10.02
CA LEU A 99 -22.88 -19.85 8.80
C LEU A 99 -22.75 -21.37 8.97
N GLY A 100 -22.06 -21.82 10.01
CA GLY A 100 -21.95 -23.23 10.35
C GLY A 100 -20.56 -23.82 10.12
N LYS A 101 -20.33 -24.95 10.80
CA LYS A 101 -18.99 -25.53 10.99
C LYS A 101 -18.64 -26.66 10.00
N GLN A 102 -19.55 -27.05 9.10
CA GLN A 102 -19.39 -28.24 8.26
C GLN A 102 -20.05 -28.09 6.87
N GLY A 103 -19.57 -28.90 5.92
CA GLY A 103 -20.18 -29.06 4.60
C GLY A 103 -20.17 -27.78 3.76
N ALA A 104 -21.23 -27.59 2.97
CA ALA A 104 -21.39 -26.42 2.10
C ALA A 104 -21.41 -25.10 2.89
N ALA A 105 -21.92 -25.12 4.12
CA ALA A 105 -22.02 -23.95 4.99
C ALA A 105 -20.63 -23.45 5.42
N GLN A 106 -19.70 -24.37 5.73
CA GLN A 106 -18.29 -24.05 5.99
C GLN A 106 -17.63 -23.44 4.74
N GLY A 107 -17.87 -24.03 3.55
CA GLY A 107 -17.35 -23.49 2.30
C GLY A 107 -17.83 -22.05 2.03
N LEU A 108 -19.12 -21.78 2.25
CA LEU A 108 -19.68 -20.43 2.15
C LEU A 108 -19.06 -19.47 3.18
N ALA A 109 -18.86 -19.92 4.42
CA ALA A 109 -18.21 -19.14 5.47
C ALA A 109 -16.78 -18.73 5.09
N LEU A 110 -15.99 -19.64 4.54
CA LEU A 110 -14.64 -19.36 4.06
C LEU A 110 -14.63 -18.35 2.92
N PHE A 111 -15.53 -18.51 1.95
CA PHE A 111 -15.65 -17.60 0.82
C PHE A 111 -16.03 -16.17 1.25
N VAL A 112 -17.09 -16.05 2.07
CA VAL A 112 -17.53 -14.75 2.61
C VAL A 112 -16.41 -14.11 3.44
N SER A 113 -15.71 -14.90 4.25
CA SER A 113 -14.56 -14.42 5.03
C SER A 113 -13.46 -13.87 4.12
N ALA A 114 -13.12 -14.57 3.04
CA ALA A 114 -12.10 -14.13 2.10
C ALA A 114 -12.47 -12.81 1.39
N VAL A 115 -13.73 -12.63 1.01
CA VAL A 115 -14.22 -11.39 0.38
C VAL A 115 -14.18 -10.21 1.36
N LEU A 116 -14.66 -10.41 2.60
CA LEU A 116 -14.61 -9.37 3.64
C LEU A 116 -13.17 -8.95 3.95
N GLN A 117 -12.23 -9.90 3.96
CA GLN A 117 -10.81 -9.61 4.15
C GLN A 117 -10.24 -8.75 3.02
N ILE A 118 -10.58 -9.01 1.76
CA ILE A 118 -10.16 -8.17 0.62
C ILE A 118 -10.72 -6.74 0.80
N ALA A 119 -11.99 -6.62 1.16
CA ALA A 119 -12.63 -5.34 1.40
C ALA A 119 -11.99 -4.55 2.56
N TRP A 120 -11.43 -5.25 3.55
CA TRP A 120 -10.67 -4.66 4.66
C TRP A 120 -9.25 -4.25 4.27
N ASP A 121 -8.56 -5.09 3.48
CA ASP A 121 -7.17 -4.90 3.10
C ASP A 121 -6.97 -3.70 2.15
N VAL A 122 -7.93 -3.46 1.24
CA VAL A 122 -7.86 -2.37 0.24
C VAL A 122 -7.73 -0.99 0.91
N PRO A 123 -8.62 -0.57 1.83
CA PRO A 123 -8.45 0.67 2.59
C PRO A 123 -7.13 0.73 3.36
N GLY A 124 -6.69 -0.38 3.97
CA GLY A 124 -5.44 -0.43 4.73
C GLY A 124 -4.22 -0.03 3.89
N VAL A 125 -4.15 -0.51 2.65
CA VAL A 125 -3.09 -0.12 1.70
C VAL A 125 -3.26 1.33 1.24
N MET A 126 -4.49 1.78 0.99
CA MET A 126 -4.78 3.15 0.56
C MET A 126 -4.44 4.19 1.64
N PHE A 127 -4.80 3.94 2.91
CA PHE A 127 -4.56 4.87 4.01
C PHE A 127 -3.09 5.08 4.30
N GLY A 128 -2.24 4.09 4.00
CA GLY A 128 -0.82 4.33 4.13
C GLY A 128 -0.27 5.30 3.06
N ALA A 129 -0.81 5.28 1.85
CA ALA A 129 -0.21 5.94 0.69
C ALA A 129 -1.13 7.03 0.15
N CYS A 130 -1.15 8.18 0.82
CA CYS A 130 -1.82 9.35 0.28
C CYS A 130 -0.99 9.96 -0.86
N ALA A 131 -1.51 9.90 -2.10
CA ALA A 131 -0.87 10.51 -3.26
C ALA A 131 -0.62 12.02 -3.07
N CYS A 132 -1.54 12.73 -2.40
CA CYS A 132 -1.41 14.15 -2.09
C CYS A 132 -0.21 14.44 -1.17
N ALA A 133 0.15 13.51 -0.27
CA ALA A 133 1.30 13.71 0.60
C ALA A 133 2.64 13.69 -0.17
N THR A 134 2.66 13.07 -1.35
CA THR A 134 3.86 12.94 -2.20
C THR A 134 3.83 13.82 -3.45
N ALA A 135 2.73 14.50 -3.74
CA ALA A 135 2.55 15.29 -4.96
C ALA A 135 3.40 16.57 -4.94
N THR A 136 4.42 16.66 -5.79
CA THR A 136 5.32 17.82 -5.90
C THR A 136 4.63 19.11 -6.33
N ALA A 137 3.50 19.00 -7.03
CA ALA A 137 2.67 20.13 -7.45
C ALA A 137 1.96 20.85 -6.28
N LEU A 138 1.88 20.24 -5.09
CA LEU A 138 1.19 20.80 -3.93
C LEU A 138 2.15 21.56 -2.98
N PRO A 139 1.68 22.64 -2.35
CA PRO A 139 2.47 23.38 -1.36
C PRO A 139 2.83 22.49 -0.17
N VAL A 140 3.98 22.77 0.46
CA VAL A 140 4.59 21.93 1.52
C VAL A 140 3.62 21.70 2.68
N TRP A 141 2.91 22.73 3.14
CA TRP A 141 1.98 22.62 4.27
C TRP A 141 0.82 21.65 3.97
N LEU A 142 0.30 21.65 2.74
CA LEU A 142 -0.79 20.77 2.36
C LEU A 142 -0.33 19.31 2.28
N ARG A 143 0.87 19.07 1.74
CA ARG A 143 1.50 17.74 1.75
C ARG A 143 1.68 17.22 3.17
N GLN A 144 2.12 18.06 4.10
CA GLN A 144 2.24 17.71 5.51
C GLN A 144 0.88 17.36 6.14
N CYS A 145 -0.15 18.18 5.91
CA CYS A 145 -1.51 17.89 6.37
C CYS A 145 -2.02 16.55 5.84
N CYS A 146 -1.87 16.28 4.54
CA CYS A 146 -2.25 15.01 3.92
C CYS A 146 -1.46 13.83 4.50
N GLY A 147 -0.15 13.99 4.74
CA GLY A 147 0.68 12.98 5.38
C GLY A 147 0.25 12.67 6.81
N CYS A 148 -0.07 13.70 7.60
CA CYS A 148 -0.60 13.54 8.96
C CYS A 148 -1.96 12.83 8.96
N ALA A 149 -2.88 13.23 8.07
CA ALA A 149 -4.19 12.60 7.96
C ALA A 149 -4.08 11.12 7.57
N SER A 150 -3.23 10.80 6.58
CA SER A 150 -2.91 9.43 6.16
C SER A 150 -2.37 8.59 7.32
N LEU A 151 -1.43 9.13 8.10
CA LEU A 151 -0.87 8.44 9.27
C LEU A 151 -1.92 8.20 10.35
N LEU A 152 -2.79 9.19 10.61
CA LEU A 152 -3.88 9.07 11.58
C LEU A 152 -4.88 7.97 11.14
N CYS A 153 -5.32 8.00 9.88
CA CYS A 153 -6.22 6.98 9.31
C CYS A 153 -5.61 5.58 9.41
N LEU A 154 -4.32 5.43 9.05
CA LEU A 154 -3.61 4.16 9.19
C LEU A 154 -3.55 3.71 10.65
N SER A 155 -3.25 4.61 11.59
CA SER A 155 -3.17 4.29 13.01
C SER A 155 -4.52 3.83 13.58
N CYS A 156 -5.61 4.53 13.22
CA CYS A 156 -6.97 4.13 13.59
C CYS A 156 -7.32 2.76 12.98
N HIS A 157 -6.95 2.50 11.73
CA HIS A 157 -7.21 1.23 11.07
C HIS A 157 -6.43 0.07 11.73
N LEU A 158 -5.18 0.29 12.14
CA LEU A 158 -4.39 -0.68 12.91
C LEU A 158 -4.99 -0.95 14.29
N LEU A 159 -5.46 0.09 14.99
CA LEU A 159 -6.13 -0.05 16.27
C LEU A 159 -7.43 -0.87 16.14
N MET A 160 -8.21 -0.62 15.09
CA MET A 160 -9.43 -1.40 14.81
C MET A 160 -9.12 -2.89 14.60
N GLY A 161 -8.07 -3.25 13.85
CA GLY A 161 -7.70 -4.65 13.73
C GLY A 161 -7.24 -5.27 15.04
N ALA A 162 -6.55 -4.54 15.90
CA ALA A 162 -6.22 -5.01 17.25
C ALA A 162 -7.48 -5.27 18.10
N VAL A 163 -8.48 -4.39 18.03
CA VAL A 163 -9.79 -4.60 18.67
C VAL A 163 -10.48 -5.84 18.11
N TYR A 164 -10.48 -6.03 16.78
CA TYR A 164 -11.07 -7.22 16.16
C TYR A 164 -10.36 -8.51 16.60
N ALA A 165 -9.02 -8.52 16.64
CA ALA A 165 -8.28 -9.67 17.15
C ALA A 165 -8.66 -9.99 18.61
N LEU A 166 -8.78 -8.98 19.48
CA LEU A 166 -9.22 -9.18 20.85
C LEU A 166 -10.62 -9.79 20.92
N VAL A 167 -11.57 -9.30 20.11
CA VAL A 167 -12.90 -9.89 20.03
C VAL A 167 -12.84 -11.34 19.53
N GLY A 168 -12.02 -11.62 18.51
CA GLY A 168 -11.78 -12.98 18.02
C GLY A 168 -11.24 -13.92 19.11
N LEU A 169 -10.33 -13.44 19.95
CA LEU A 169 -9.79 -14.19 21.09
C LEU A 169 -10.85 -14.44 22.16
N ILE A 170 -11.70 -13.46 22.46
CA ILE A 170 -12.82 -13.62 23.39
C ILE A 170 -13.81 -14.66 22.85
N LEU A 171 -14.14 -14.62 21.56
CA LEU A 171 -15.01 -15.62 20.92
C LEU A 171 -14.41 -17.02 21.01
N LEU A 172 -13.11 -17.17 20.74
CA LEU A 172 -12.40 -18.44 20.89
C LEU A 172 -12.45 -18.95 22.34
N ALA A 173 -12.28 -18.07 23.33
CA ALA A 173 -12.28 -18.45 24.75
C ALA A 173 -13.68 -18.81 25.29
N VAL A 174 -14.74 -18.18 24.77
CA VAL A 174 -16.10 -18.33 25.30
C VAL A 174 -16.89 -19.41 24.57
N LEU A 175 -16.64 -19.62 23.27
CA LEU A 175 -17.43 -20.55 22.46
C LEU A 175 -16.79 -21.94 22.44
N PRO A 176 -17.51 -22.99 22.86
CA PRO A 176 -16.98 -24.34 22.81
C PRO A 176 -16.78 -24.77 21.36
N GLY A 177 -15.57 -25.24 21.03
CA GLY A 177 -15.24 -25.61 19.67
C GLY A 177 -13.93 -26.38 19.54
N ASP A 178 -13.77 -26.97 18.35
CA ASP A 178 -12.51 -27.55 17.91
C ASP A 178 -11.58 -26.43 17.45
N GLU A 179 -10.60 -26.10 18.30
CA GLU A 179 -9.58 -25.06 18.08
C GLU A 179 -8.70 -25.39 16.87
N LEU A 180 -8.31 -26.66 16.71
CA LEU A 180 -7.45 -27.08 15.60
C LEU A 180 -8.14 -26.79 14.27
N LYS A 181 -9.42 -27.17 14.17
CA LYS A 181 -10.23 -26.88 12.99
C LYS A 181 -10.40 -25.37 12.75
N LEU A 182 -10.40 -24.54 13.81
CA LEU A 182 -10.48 -23.08 13.65
C LEU A 182 -9.24 -22.54 12.96
N TYR A 183 -8.06 -23.01 13.37
CA TYR A 183 -6.81 -22.59 12.77
C TYR A 183 -6.71 -23.03 11.30
N ASP A 184 -7.19 -24.22 10.97
CA ASP A 184 -7.29 -24.69 9.58
C ASP A 184 -8.22 -23.80 8.75
N ASP A 185 -9.41 -23.49 9.27
CA ASP A 185 -10.37 -22.61 8.61
C ASP A 185 -9.82 -21.18 8.43
N PHE A 186 -9.10 -20.68 9.42
CA PHE A 186 -8.43 -19.37 9.37
C PHE A 186 -7.35 -19.35 8.29
N ALA A 187 -6.46 -20.35 8.27
CA ALA A 187 -5.40 -20.46 7.29
C ALA A 187 -5.98 -20.59 5.87
N ALA A 188 -7.00 -21.45 5.70
CA ALA A 188 -7.68 -21.64 4.42
C ALA A 188 -8.35 -20.35 3.92
N ALA A 189 -9.09 -19.64 4.79
CA ALA A 189 -9.73 -18.37 4.44
C ALA A 189 -8.71 -17.31 4.05
N LYS A 190 -7.58 -17.21 4.77
CA LYS A 190 -6.53 -16.23 4.49
C LYS A 190 -5.79 -16.53 3.19
N LEU A 191 -5.43 -17.80 2.96
CA LEU A 191 -4.80 -18.23 1.71
C LEU A 191 -5.73 -18.00 0.52
N LEU A 192 -7.02 -18.30 0.66
CA LEU A 192 -8.02 -18.03 -0.36
C LEU A 192 -8.14 -16.52 -0.63
N SER A 193 -8.17 -15.69 0.41
CA SER A 193 -8.20 -14.23 0.28
C SER A 193 -6.98 -13.69 -0.50
N PHE A 194 -5.77 -14.16 -0.18
CA PHE A 194 -4.57 -13.80 -0.93
C PHE A 194 -4.62 -14.29 -2.37
N ALA A 195 -5.05 -15.52 -2.61
CA ALA A 195 -5.17 -16.05 -3.96
C ALA A 195 -6.18 -15.26 -4.81
N LEU A 196 -7.30 -14.85 -4.22
CA LEU A 196 -8.34 -14.05 -4.87
C LEU A 196 -7.95 -12.57 -5.06
N ALA A 197 -7.04 -12.03 -4.24
CA ALA A 197 -6.53 -10.68 -4.40
C ALA A 197 -5.67 -10.52 -5.65
N VAL A 198 -4.92 -11.56 -6.05
CA VAL A 198 -4.07 -11.54 -7.26
C VAL A 198 -4.84 -11.17 -8.54
N PRO A 199 -5.92 -11.87 -8.95
CA PRO A 199 -6.66 -11.50 -10.15
C PRO A 199 -7.31 -10.12 -10.06
N VAL A 200 -7.71 -9.67 -8.86
CA VAL A 200 -8.22 -8.31 -8.63
C VAL A 200 -7.11 -7.28 -8.91
N ASP A 201 -5.91 -7.48 -8.36
CA ASP A 201 -4.76 -6.61 -8.59
C ASP A 201 -4.34 -6.59 -10.06
N VAL A 202 -4.37 -7.74 -10.75
CA VAL A 202 -4.09 -7.85 -12.19
C VAL A 202 -5.14 -7.08 -13.01
N ALA A 203 -6.43 -7.18 -12.65
CA ALA A 203 -7.49 -6.45 -13.33
C ALA A 203 -7.34 -4.93 -13.14
N VAL A 204 -7.02 -4.48 -11.92
CA VAL A 204 -6.72 -3.07 -11.64
C VAL A 204 -5.50 -2.60 -12.43
N PHE A 205 -4.43 -3.39 -12.47
CA PHE A 205 -3.24 -3.10 -13.28
C PHE A 205 -3.59 -2.97 -14.77
N ALA A 206 -4.31 -3.94 -15.34
CA ALA A 206 -4.70 -3.93 -16.75
C ALA A 206 -5.54 -2.68 -17.09
N MET A 207 -6.45 -2.29 -16.20
CA MET A 207 -7.26 -1.08 -16.33
C MET A 207 -6.39 0.18 -16.32
N LEU A 208 -5.48 0.31 -15.35
CA LEU A 208 -4.55 1.45 -15.26
C LEU A 208 -3.64 1.54 -16.49
N HIS A 209 -3.09 0.41 -16.94
CA HIS A 209 -2.23 0.31 -18.11
C HIS A 209 -2.96 0.74 -19.39
N TYR A 210 -4.21 0.28 -19.56
CA TYR A 210 -5.06 0.70 -20.68
C TYR A 210 -5.30 2.21 -20.69
N PHE A 211 -5.65 2.83 -19.55
CA PHE A 211 -5.86 4.27 -19.48
C PHE A 211 -4.57 5.07 -19.72
N GLU A 212 -3.44 4.61 -19.18
CA GLU A 212 -2.13 5.23 -19.41
C GLU A 212 -1.78 5.24 -20.90
N SER A 213 -1.96 4.10 -21.60
CA SER A 213 -1.71 4.00 -23.05
C SER A 213 -2.60 4.93 -23.89
N ARG A 214 -3.86 5.13 -23.48
CA ARG A 214 -4.84 5.99 -24.18
C ARG A 214 -4.59 7.47 -23.99
N SER A 215 -4.03 7.85 -22.83
CA SER A 215 -3.79 9.25 -22.47
C SER A 215 -2.67 9.91 -23.27
N GLY A 216 -1.92 9.16 -24.10
CA GLY A 216 -0.75 9.66 -24.82
C GLY A 216 0.44 10.00 -23.91
N LEU A 217 0.32 9.78 -22.59
CA LEU A 217 1.42 9.95 -21.62
C LEU A 217 2.56 8.96 -21.88
N ALA A 218 2.30 7.83 -22.53
CA ALA A 218 3.30 6.82 -22.89
C ALA A 218 4.18 7.23 -24.09
N GLU A 219 3.75 8.17 -24.93
CA GLU A 219 4.35 8.42 -26.26
C GLU A 219 5.06 9.77 -26.40
N LYS A 220 5.34 10.49 -25.32
CA LYS A 220 6.34 11.56 -25.37
C LYS A 220 7.69 11.00 -24.90
N PRO A 221 8.54 10.48 -25.79
CA PRO A 221 9.98 10.47 -25.57
C PRO A 221 10.40 11.94 -25.62
N GLU A 222 10.09 12.68 -24.55
CA GLU A 222 10.44 14.08 -24.46
C GLU A 222 11.98 14.11 -24.40
N SER A 223 12.53 14.69 -25.46
CA SER A 223 13.90 15.07 -25.79
C SER A 223 14.58 15.96 -24.74
N VAL A 224 14.29 15.73 -23.45
CA VAL A 224 14.77 16.47 -22.28
C VAL A 224 16.30 16.32 -22.08
N GLY A 225 16.95 15.43 -22.84
CA GLY A 225 18.40 15.25 -22.82
C GLY A 225 19.23 16.05 -23.84
N GLN A 226 18.64 16.72 -24.86
CA GLN A 226 19.45 17.27 -25.97
C GLN A 226 19.54 18.79 -26.08
N HIS A 227 18.83 19.58 -25.27
CA HIS A 227 18.88 21.05 -25.38
C HIS A 227 19.84 21.77 -24.41
N ILE A 228 20.59 21.07 -23.55
CA ILE A 228 21.51 21.72 -22.58
C ILE A 228 22.96 21.84 -23.09
N VAL A 229 23.32 21.37 -24.29
CA VAL A 229 24.74 21.37 -24.76
C VAL A 229 25.11 22.47 -25.76
N LEU A 230 24.18 23.31 -26.27
CA LEU A 230 24.50 24.25 -27.37
C LEU A 230 24.51 25.75 -27.03
N ALA A 231 24.46 26.14 -25.75
CA ALA A 231 24.50 27.56 -25.35
C ALA A 231 25.84 28.04 -24.75
N GLY A 232 26.94 27.31 -24.98
CA GLY A 232 28.24 27.59 -24.32
C GLY A 232 29.43 27.91 -25.23
N ARG A 233 29.23 28.25 -26.51
CA ARG A 233 30.37 28.41 -27.45
C ARG A 233 30.23 29.57 -28.44
N THR A 234 30.00 30.77 -27.94
CA THR A 234 30.26 32.01 -28.70
C THR A 234 30.72 33.10 -27.74
N GLY A 235 32.03 33.39 -27.72
CA GLY A 235 32.55 34.57 -27.04
C GLY A 235 33.99 34.44 -26.55
N MET A 236 34.95 34.36 -27.47
CA MET A 236 36.31 34.86 -27.27
C MET A 236 37.04 34.87 -28.63
N VAL A 237 36.92 36.01 -29.30
CA VAL A 237 37.89 36.54 -30.26
C VAL A 237 38.15 37.98 -29.83
#